data_AF-A0A357R2J4-F1
#
_entry.id   AF-A0A357R2J4-F1
#
_cell.length_a   1.000
_cell.length_b   1.000
_cell.length_c   1.000
_cell.angle_alpha   90.00
_cell.angle_beta   90.00
_cell.angle_gamma   90.00
#
_symmetry.space_group_name_H-M   'P 1'
#
loop_
_entity.id
_entity.type
_entity.pdbx_description
1 polymer ?
#
loop_
_entity_poly.entity_id
_entity_poly.type
_entity_poly.pdbx_seq_one_letter_code
_entity_poly.pdbx_strand_id
1 'polypeptide(L)'
;MIMKFKRLVQIMGTLLGCLVGFVIGLIVGMQLGGNYFVNFTFNGVRGYEAVGQLGSIIGSVLGGFLGYGLFSLPFKKKQEK
;
A
#
# COMPACT_ATOMS: atom_id res chain seq x y z
N MET A 1 6.14 -21.42 19.87
CA MET A 1 5.85 -21.57 18.41
C MET A 1 4.83 -20.55 17.91
N ILE A 2 3.69 -20.35 18.60
CA ILE A 2 2.58 -19.44 18.25
C ILE A 2 3.01 -17.97 17.99
N MET A 3 3.97 -17.43 18.77
CA MET A 3 4.44 -16.05 18.57
C MET A 3 5.17 -15.82 17.23
N LYS A 4 5.85 -16.84 16.69
CA LYS A 4 6.53 -16.74 15.38
C LYS A 4 5.52 -16.73 14.23
N PHE A 5 4.45 -17.51 14.34
CA PHE A 5 3.39 -17.58 13.34
C PHE A 5 2.62 -16.25 13.23
N LYS A 6 2.26 -15.62 14.37
CA LYS A 6 1.61 -14.30 14.36
C LYS A 6 2.46 -13.23 13.65
N ARG A 7 3.77 -13.19 13.93
CA ARG A 7 4.69 -12.28 13.24
C ARG A 7 4.76 -12.56 11.74
N LEU A 8 4.78 -13.84 11.35
CA LEU A 8 4.80 -14.22 9.94
C LEU A 8 3.53 -13.75 9.21
N VAL A 9 2.36 -13.90 9.83
CA VAL A 9 1.08 -13.38 9.30
C VAL A 9 1.11 -11.85 9.18
N GLN A 10 1.64 -11.14 10.18
CA GLN A 10 1.79 -9.67 10.11
C GLN A 10 2.72 -9.23 8.97
N ILE A 11 3.86 -9.91 8.80
CA ILE A 11 4.80 -9.61 7.71
C ILE A 11 4.14 -9.85 6.35
N MET A 12 3.47 -10.99 6.18
CA MET A 12 2.73 -11.30 4.95
C MET A 12 1.63 -10.27 4.68
N GLY A 13 0.85 -9.89 5.70
CA GLY A 13 -0.17 -8.86 5.59
C GLY A 13 0.40 -7.49 5.19
N THR A 14 1.55 -7.13 5.75
CA THR A 14 2.26 -5.89 5.40
C THR A 14 2.74 -5.91 3.95
N LEU A 15 3.39 -7.00 3.50
CA LEU A 15 3.87 -7.12 2.12
C LEU A 15 2.72 -7.12 1.11
N LEU A 16 1.63 -7.82 1.41
CA LEU A 16 0.43 -7.80 0.58
C LEU A 16 -0.18 -6.40 0.54
N GLY A 17 -0.25 -5.73 1.69
CA GLY A 17 -0.69 -4.34 1.78
C GLY A 17 0.15 -3.40 0.91
N CYS A 18 1.49 -3.51 0.97
CA CYS A 18 2.39 -2.75 0.11
C CYS A 18 2.11 -2.99 -1.38
N LEU A 19 1.94 -4.26 -1.78
CA LEU A 19 1.71 -4.61 -3.18
C LEU A 19 0.37 -4.05 -3.69
N VAL A 20 -0.70 -4.22 -2.92
CA VAL A 20 -2.03 -3.70 -3.29
C VAL A 20 -2.01 -2.18 -3.32
N GLY A 21 -1.43 -1.54 -2.30
CA GLY A 21 -1.28 -0.10 -2.23
C GLY A 21 -0.44 0.45 -3.38
N PHE A 22 0.64 -0.24 -3.78
CA PHE A 22 1.46 0.12 -4.93
C PHE A 22 0.63 0.19 -6.22
N VAL A 23 -0.17 -0.84 -6.51
CA VAL A 23 -0.99 -0.90 -7.73
C VAL A 23 -2.06 0.19 -7.73
N ILE A 24 -2.78 0.35 -6.62
CA ILE A 24 -3.83 1.38 -6.50
C ILE A 24 -3.20 2.77 -6.63
N GLY A 25 -2.11 3.02 -5.91
CA GLY A 25 -1.39 4.28 -5.93
C GLY A 25 -0.85 4.61 -7.32
N LEU A 26 -0.34 3.61 -8.05
CA LEU A 26 0.12 3.76 -9.42
C LEU A 26 -1.03 4.21 -10.34
N ILE A 27 -2.18 3.53 -10.28
CA ILE A 27 -3.34 3.86 -11.12
C ILE A 27 -3.87 5.26 -10.81
N VAL A 28 -4.01 5.61 -9.52
CA VAL A 28 -4.45 6.94 -9.10
C VAL A 28 -3.45 8.00 -9.53
N GLY A 29 -2.15 7.75 -9.33
CA GLY A 29 -1.08 8.65 -9.73
C GLY A 29 -1.06 8.87 -11.25
N MET A 30 -1.22 7.83 -12.04
CA MET A 30 -1.35 7.89 -13.49
C MET A 30 -2.55 8.74 -13.92
N GLN A 31 -3.71 8.54 -13.32
CA GLN A 31 -4.91 9.34 -13.60
C GLN A 31 -4.69 10.81 -13.26
N LEU A 32 -4.03 11.12 -12.14
CA LEU A 32 -3.70 12.50 -11.78
C LEU A 32 -2.65 13.10 -12.72
N GLY A 33 -1.60 12.35 -13.04
CA GLY A 33 -0.51 12.76 -13.93
C GLY A 33 -0.95 13.00 -15.36
N GLY A 34 -1.84 12.15 -15.88
CA GLY A 34 -2.35 12.26 -17.25
C GLY A 34 -3.36 13.38 -17.45
N ASN A 35 -4.08 13.80 -16.40
CA ASN A 35 -5.16 14.78 -16.52
C ASN A 35 -4.83 16.16 -15.92
N TYR A 36 -4.12 16.22 -14.79
CA TYR A 36 -3.93 17.47 -14.03
C TYR A 36 -2.46 17.90 -13.98
N PHE A 37 -1.53 16.95 -13.85
CA PHE A 37 -0.11 17.22 -13.68
C PHE A 37 0.72 16.85 -14.92
N VAL A 38 0.17 17.06 -16.11
CA VAL A 38 0.74 16.63 -17.40
C VAL A 38 2.18 17.11 -17.61
N ASN A 39 2.50 18.29 -17.08
CA ASN A 39 3.81 18.90 -17.25
C ASN A 39 4.83 18.54 -16.14
N PHE A 40 4.39 17.90 -15.06
CA PHE A 40 5.22 17.53 -13.91
C PHE A 40 6.28 16.52 -14.32
N THR A 41 7.52 16.70 -13.84
CA THR A 41 8.63 15.79 -14.14
C THR A 41 9.16 15.17 -12.87
N PHE A 42 9.49 13.89 -12.94
CA PHE A 42 10.11 13.15 -11.85
C PHE A 42 10.90 11.98 -12.43
N ASN A 43 12.11 11.76 -11.93
CA ASN A 43 12.95 10.62 -12.31
C ASN A 43 13.11 10.43 -13.84
N GLY A 44 13.26 11.53 -14.58
CA GLY A 44 13.46 11.52 -16.03
C GLY A 44 12.20 11.29 -16.87
N VAL A 45 11.04 11.07 -16.26
CA VAL A 45 9.74 10.93 -16.95
C VAL A 45 8.81 12.09 -16.61
N ARG A 46 7.66 12.17 -17.28
CA ARG A 46 6.73 13.30 -17.19
C ARG A 46 5.26 12.87 -17.06
N GLY A 47 4.46 13.71 -16.43
CA GLY A 47 3.00 13.61 -16.38
C GLY A 47 2.52 12.28 -15.84
N TYR A 48 1.82 11.53 -16.69
CA TYR A 48 1.25 10.21 -16.42
C TYR A 48 2.22 9.27 -15.70
N GLU A 49 3.45 9.13 -16.21
CA GLU A 49 4.43 8.20 -15.65
C GLU A 49 5.06 8.75 -14.37
N ALA A 50 5.40 10.04 -14.35
CA ALA A 50 6.02 10.70 -13.20
C ALA A 50 5.15 10.63 -11.94
N VAL A 51 3.88 10.98 -12.08
CA VAL A 51 2.93 10.96 -10.96
C VAL A 51 2.48 9.52 -10.66
N GLY A 52 2.45 8.63 -11.65
CA GLY A 52 2.28 7.19 -11.44
C GLY A 52 3.37 6.58 -10.54
N GLN A 53 4.63 6.96 -10.74
CA GLN A 53 5.75 6.54 -9.88
C GLN A 53 5.60 7.07 -8.44
N LEU A 54 5.26 8.34 -8.27
CA LEU A 54 5.02 8.91 -6.93
C LEU A 54 3.82 8.25 -6.25
N GLY A 55 2.73 8.06 -6.99
CA GLY A 55 1.53 7.41 -6.51
C GLY A 55 1.81 6.00 -6.03
N SER A 56 2.62 5.23 -6.77
CA SER A 56 2.98 3.86 -6.39
C SER A 56 3.84 3.80 -5.13
N ILE A 57 4.77 4.74 -4.94
CA ILE A 57 5.59 4.86 -3.73
C ILE A 57 4.69 5.18 -2.53
N ILE A 58 3.86 6.22 -2.63
CA ILE A 58 2.97 6.66 -1.55
C ILE A 58 1.96 5.55 -1.23
N GLY A 59 1.35 4.96 -2.26
CA GLY A 59 0.38 3.88 -2.13
C GLY A 59 0.98 2.65 -1.46
N SER A 60 2.20 2.25 -1.82
CA SER A 60 2.91 1.13 -1.18
C SER A 60 3.12 1.37 0.32
N VAL A 61 3.58 2.57 0.70
CA VAL A 61 3.80 2.93 2.10
C VAL A 61 2.49 2.89 2.89
N LEU A 62 1.42 3.52 2.38
CA LEU A 62 0.11 3.53 3.04
C LEU A 62 -0.50 2.12 3.12
N GLY A 63 -0.42 1.35 2.04
CA GLY A 63 -0.89 -0.02 1.98
C GLY A 63 -0.16 -0.92 2.99
N GLY A 64 1.15 -0.74 3.14
CA GLY A 64 1.95 -1.45 4.15
C GLY A 64 1.48 -1.15 5.58
N PHE A 65 1.25 0.11 5.91
CA PHE A 65 0.72 0.50 7.23
C PHE A 65 -0.67 -0.11 7.49
N LEU A 66 -1.56 -0.11 6.50
CA LEU A 66 -2.89 -0.72 6.62
C LEU A 66 -2.80 -2.25 6.77
N GLY A 67 -1.97 -2.91 5.96
CA GLY A 67 -1.72 -4.34 6.06
C GLY A 67 -1.15 -4.73 7.43
N TYR A 68 -0.17 -3.98 7.92
CA TYR A 68 0.35 -4.18 9.27
C TYR A 68 -0.74 -4.02 10.33
N GLY A 69 -1.53 -2.93 10.28
CA GLY A 69 -2.58 -2.63 11.24
C GLY A 69 -3.67 -3.72 11.30
N LEU A 70 -4.20 -4.12 10.15
CA LEU A 70 -5.25 -5.14 10.03
C LEU A 70 -4.84 -6.48 10.65
N PHE A 71 -3.61 -6.92 10.37
CA PHE A 71 -3.12 -8.21 10.86
C PHE A 71 -2.48 -8.13 12.25
N SER A 72 -2.45 -6.94 12.87
CA SER A 72 -2.03 -6.73 14.26
C SER A 72 -3.19 -6.75 15.25
N LEU A 73 -4.44 -6.69 14.78
CA LEU A 73 -5.60 -6.67 15.65
C LEU A 73 -5.82 -8.03 16.33
N PRO A 74 -5.96 -8.08 17.66
CA PRO A 74 -6.32 -9.32 18.34
C PRO A 74 -7.75 -9.69 17.96
N PHE A 75 -7.94 -10.84 17.31
CA PHE A 75 -9.26 -11.47 17.19
C PHE A 75 -9.81 -11.73 18.60
N LYS A 76 -10.66 -10.83 19.09
CA LYS A 76 -11.33 -10.99 20.37
C LYS A 76 -12.32 -12.15 20.21
N LYS A 77 -12.01 -13.32 20.78
CA LYS A 77 -12.97 -14.43 20.86
C LYS A 77 -14.21 -13.91 21.59
N LYS A 78 -15.35 -13.91 20.90
CA LYS A 78 -16.65 -13.68 21.51
C LYS A 78 -16.87 -14.83 22.50
N GLN A 79 -16.90 -14.51 23.80
CA GLN A 79 -17.27 -15.47 24.85
C GLN A 79 -18.76 -15.78 24.65
N GLU A 80 -19.09 -16.99 24.21
CA GLU A 80 -20.46 -17.51 24.35
C GLU A 80 -20.69 -17.81 25.83
N LYS A 81 -21.75 -17.21 26.37
CA LYS A 81 -22.28 -17.50 27.71
C LYS A 81 -23.25 -18.66 27.63
#